data_AF-A0AA41RUB7-F1
#
_entry.id   AF-A0AA41RUB7-F1
#
_cell.length_a   1.000
_cell.length_b   1.000
_cell.length_c   1.000
_cell.angle_alpha   90.00
_cell.angle_beta   90.00
_cell.angle_gamma   90.00
#
_symmetry.space_group_name_H-M   'P 1'
#
loop_
_entity.id
_entity.type
_entity.pdbx_description
1 polymer ?
#
loop_
_entity_poly.entity_id
_entity_poly.type
_entity_poly.pdbx_seq_one_letter_code
_entity_poly.pdbx_strand_id
1 'polypeptide(L)'
;VTAVKGALSSGSQERKPDSALSKPLRTQAFATPDKVAELVQKVGAAIQQELPVVLAKLKLYLQNPSTRTILFKPIKANILEAHSQVHALLKSEYSVEDLQIINLKSVQDLQTRLDSLL
;
A
#
# COMPACT_ATOMS: atom_id res chain seq x y z
N VAL A 1 67.76 -14.69 -9.70
CA VAL A 1 67.19 -15.86 -8.98
C VAL A 1 66.78 -15.35 -7.61
N THR A 2 65.55 -15.27 -7.11
CA THR A 2 64.21 -15.65 -7.56
C THR A 2 63.23 -14.89 -6.66
N ALA A 3 62.11 -14.42 -7.22
CA ALA A 3 61.00 -13.80 -6.50
C ALA A 3 60.16 -14.86 -5.76
N VAL A 4 59.68 -14.56 -4.54
CA VAL A 4 58.41 -15.11 -4.04
C VAL A 4 57.63 -14.01 -3.32
N LYS A 5 56.44 -13.82 -3.86
CA LYS A 5 55.35 -12.91 -3.51
C LYS A 5 54.27 -13.74 -2.82
N GLY A 6 53.61 -13.17 -1.80
CA GLY A 6 52.38 -13.70 -1.19
C GLY A 6 52.60 -14.20 0.25
N ALA A 7 51.76 -13.90 1.23
CA ALA A 7 50.45 -13.27 1.23
C ALA A 7 50.21 -12.65 2.62
N LEU A 8 49.74 -11.40 2.65
CA LEU A 8 49.11 -10.78 3.81
C LEU A 8 47.64 -11.22 3.78
N SER A 9 47.26 -12.20 4.62
CA SER A 9 45.86 -12.51 4.88
C SER A 9 45.44 -11.75 6.13
N SER A 10 44.74 -10.64 5.90
CA SER A 10 44.11 -9.78 6.92
C SER A 10 42.60 -9.97 6.84
N GLY A 11 41.94 -10.02 8.00
CA GLY A 11 40.51 -9.69 8.10
C GLY A 11 39.57 -10.85 8.43
N SER A 12 39.40 -11.09 9.73
CA SER A 12 38.22 -11.74 10.29
C SER A 12 36.96 -10.90 10.05
N GLN A 13 35.87 -11.59 9.70
CA GLN A 13 34.45 -11.26 9.93
C GLN A 13 33.86 -9.95 9.39
N GLU A 14 32.95 -10.09 8.42
CA GLU A 14 31.63 -9.45 8.49
C GLU A 14 30.61 -10.31 7.71
N ARG A 15 29.98 -11.29 8.39
CA ARG A 15 28.70 -11.83 7.91
C ARG A 15 27.64 -10.80 8.26
N LYS A 16 27.33 -9.91 7.33
CA LYS A 16 26.15 -9.06 7.39
C LYS A 16 24.93 -9.98 7.51
N PRO A 17 24.09 -9.87 8.55
CA PRO A 17 22.87 -10.65 8.60
C PRO A 17 22.05 -10.28 7.37
N ASP A 18 21.64 -11.28 6.58
CA ASP A 18 20.63 -11.15 5.53
C ASP A 18 19.43 -10.40 6.12
N SER A 19 19.39 -9.09 5.91
CA SER A 19 18.30 -8.26 6.39
C SER A 19 17.07 -8.72 5.62
N ALA A 20 16.09 -9.27 6.32
CA ALA A 20 14.84 -9.69 5.73
C ALA A 20 14.18 -8.57 4.91
N LEU A 21 14.55 -7.31 5.14
CA LEU A 21 14.10 -6.12 4.40
C LEU A 21 14.76 -5.93 3.03
N SER A 22 15.80 -6.70 2.68
CA SER A 22 16.50 -6.62 1.38
C SER A 22 15.90 -7.55 0.32
N LYS A 23 14.92 -8.38 0.70
CA LYS A 23 14.25 -9.30 -0.21
C LYS A 23 12.98 -8.64 -0.80
N PRO A 24 12.70 -8.80 -2.11
CA PRO A 24 11.52 -8.22 -2.76
C PRO A 24 10.23 -8.58 -2.02
N LEU A 25 9.24 -7.68 -2.03
CA LEU A 25 8.05 -7.78 -1.19
C LEU A 25 7.33 -9.12 -1.37
N ARG A 26 7.20 -9.60 -2.63
CA ARG A 26 6.57 -10.90 -2.97
C ARG A 26 7.17 -12.11 -2.27
N THR A 27 8.46 -12.05 -1.95
CA THR A 27 9.19 -13.20 -1.40
C THR A 27 8.93 -13.39 0.09
N GLN A 28 8.21 -12.46 0.71
CA GLN A 28 7.82 -12.53 2.11
C GLN A 28 6.57 -13.38 2.30
N ALA A 29 6.55 -14.21 3.34
CA ALA A 29 5.41 -15.10 3.63
C ALA A 29 4.08 -14.35 3.91
N PHE A 30 4.15 -13.08 4.33
CA PHE A 30 2.96 -12.24 4.55
C PHE A 30 2.43 -11.57 3.28
N ALA A 31 3.17 -11.63 2.18
CA ALA A 31 2.95 -10.90 0.95
C ALA A 31 2.57 -11.83 -0.21
N THR A 32 1.99 -12.99 0.09
CA THR A 32 1.42 -13.83 -0.97
C THR A 32 0.23 -13.11 -1.61
N PRO A 33 -0.04 -13.33 -2.92
CA PRO A 33 -1.16 -12.67 -3.61
C PRO A 33 -2.49 -12.82 -2.88
N ASP A 34 -2.80 -14.00 -2.34
CA ASP A 34 -4.02 -14.25 -1.55
C ASP A 34 -4.08 -13.41 -0.26
N LYS A 35 -2.94 -13.25 0.43
CA LYS A 35 -2.90 -12.45 1.67
C LYS A 35 -3.06 -10.97 1.39
N VAL A 36 -2.46 -10.49 0.30
CA VAL A 36 -2.67 -9.12 -0.16
C VAL A 36 -4.10 -8.92 -0.61
N ALA A 37 -4.70 -9.87 -1.34
CA ALA A 37 -6.12 -9.82 -1.73
C ALA A 37 -7.04 -9.71 -0.49
N GLU A 38 -6.80 -10.52 0.54
CA GLU A 38 -7.53 -10.47 1.82
C GLU A 38 -7.44 -9.07 2.46
N LEU A 39 -6.26 -8.45 2.47
CA LEU A 39 -6.06 -7.10 2.98
C LEU A 39 -6.78 -6.05 2.14
N VAL A 40 -6.71 -6.14 0.81
CA VAL A 40 -7.42 -5.24 -0.11
C VAL A 40 -8.93 -5.29 0.12
N GLN A 41 -9.49 -6.49 0.32
CA GLN A 41 -10.91 -6.65 0.64
C GLN A 41 -11.26 -6.03 1.99
N LYS A 42 -10.43 -6.23 3.03
CA LYS A 42 -10.65 -5.62 4.36
C LYS A 42 -10.62 -4.10 4.31
N VAL A 43 -9.64 -3.51 3.62
CA VAL A 43 -9.56 -2.05 3.43
C VAL A 43 -10.76 -1.56 2.65
N GLY A 44 -11.12 -2.26 1.57
CA GLY A 44 -12.32 -1.98 0.80
C GLY A 44 -13.57 -1.95 1.68
N ALA A 45 -13.76 -2.95 2.52
CA ALA A 45 -14.87 -3.07 3.48
C ALA A 45 -14.88 -1.93 4.50
N ALA A 46 -13.72 -1.60 5.09
CA ALA A 46 -13.59 -0.50 6.04
C ALA A 46 -14.00 0.85 5.41
N ILE A 47 -13.60 1.12 4.16
CA ILE A 47 -14.06 2.31 3.42
C ILE A 47 -15.59 2.29 3.23
N GLN A 48 -16.22 1.12 3.06
CA GLN A 48 -17.68 1.05 2.89
C GLN A 48 -18.46 1.18 4.20
N GLN A 49 -17.87 0.77 5.32
CA GLN A 49 -18.55 0.67 6.60
C GLN A 49 -18.28 1.88 7.49
N GLU A 50 -17.02 2.33 7.57
CA GLU A 50 -16.62 3.38 8.51
C GLU A 50 -16.83 4.79 7.93
N LEU A 51 -16.44 5.00 6.66
CA LEU A 51 -16.53 6.33 6.06
C LEU A 51 -17.97 6.88 6.04
N PRO A 52 -19.01 6.10 5.66
CA PRO A 52 -20.39 6.61 5.72
C PRO A 52 -20.84 6.98 7.12
N VAL A 53 -20.38 6.26 8.16
CA VAL A 53 -20.71 6.59 9.56
C VAL A 53 -20.10 7.93 9.96
N VAL A 54 -18.86 8.20 9.56
CA VAL A 54 -18.22 9.51 9.79
C VAL A 54 -18.97 10.62 9.04
N LEU A 55 -19.35 10.38 7.78
CA LEU A 55 -20.10 11.35 6.98
C LEU A 55 -21.51 11.60 7.53
N ALA A 56 -22.17 10.60 8.08
CA ALA A 56 -23.46 10.75 8.74
C ALA A 56 -23.36 11.65 9.98
N LYS A 57 -22.32 11.46 10.81
CA LYS A 57 -22.04 12.35 11.95
C LYS A 57 -21.73 13.78 11.48
N LEU A 58 -20.94 13.91 10.42
CA LEU A 58 -20.61 15.21 9.84
C LEU A 58 -21.87 15.92 9.31
N LYS A 59 -22.80 15.19 8.68
CA LYS A 59 -24.12 15.71 8.26
C LYS A 59 -25.00 16.11 9.46
N LEU A 60 -24.95 15.36 10.57
CA LEU A 60 -25.73 15.64 11.79
C LEU A 60 -25.30 16.94 12.47
N TYR A 61 -24.00 17.20 12.60
CA TYR A 61 -23.48 18.35 13.35
C TYR A 61 -23.17 19.56 12.47
N LEU A 62 -22.98 19.38 11.15
CA LEU A 62 -22.60 20.45 10.25
C LEU A 62 -23.62 20.59 9.12
N GLN A 63 -24.56 21.52 9.30
CA GLN A 63 -25.68 21.72 8.37
C GLN A 63 -25.28 22.37 7.05
N ASN A 64 -24.18 23.16 7.02
CA ASN A 64 -23.73 23.84 5.81
C ASN A 64 -23.05 22.87 4.81
N PRO A 65 -23.64 22.62 3.62
CA PRO A 65 -23.09 21.68 2.65
C PRO A 65 -21.71 22.06 2.14
N SER A 66 -21.44 23.35 1.92
CA SER A 66 -20.15 23.84 1.46
C SER A 66 -19.04 23.54 2.47
N THR A 67 -19.30 23.75 3.76
CA THR A 67 -18.35 23.40 4.82
C THR A 67 -18.11 21.89 4.88
N ARG A 68 -19.15 21.05 4.70
CA ARG A 68 -18.96 19.59 4.63
C ARG A 68 -18.06 19.19 3.47
N THR A 69 -18.27 19.77 2.29
CA THR A 69 -17.45 19.50 1.10
C THR A 69 -16.00 19.92 1.31
N ILE A 70 -15.76 21.08 1.94
CA ILE A 70 -14.41 21.56 2.27
C ILE A 70 -13.70 20.55 3.20
N LEU A 71 -14.39 20.02 4.21
CA LEU A 71 -13.84 19.03 5.12
C LEU A 71 -13.67 17.64 4.50
N PHE A 72 -14.53 17.25 3.54
CA PHE A 72 -14.43 15.96 2.87
C PHE A 72 -13.28 15.91 1.85
N LYS A 73 -12.96 17.03 1.19
CA LYS A 73 -11.86 17.11 0.21
C LYS A 73 -10.54 16.48 0.69
N PRO A 74 -9.97 16.86 1.85
CA PRO A 74 -8.72 16.27 2.32
C PRO A 74 -8.85 14.78 2.67
N ILE A 75 -10.01 14.34 3.19
CA ILE A 75 -10.28 12.92 3.47
C ILE A 75 -10.26 12.11 2.16
N LYS A 76 -10.99 12.58 1.14
CA LYS A 76 -11.01 11.97 -0.19
C LYS A 76 -9.61 11.93 -0.81
N ALA A 77 -8.88 13.04 -0.77
CA ALA A 77 -7.54 13.15 -1.34
C ALA A 77 -6.58 12.12 -0.72
N ASN A 78 -6.55 12.03 0.61
CA ASN A 78 -5.68 11.08 1.32
C ASN A 78 -6.01 9.62 1.00
N ILE A 79 -7.30 9.26 0.92
CA ILE A 79 -7.71 7.88 0.56
C ILE A 79 -7.26 7.55 -0.87
N LEU A 80 -7.45 8.46 -1.82
CA LEU A 80 -7.05 8.24 -3.21
C LEU A 80 -5.53 8.18 -3.38
N GLU A 81 -4.80 9.02 -2.66
CA GLU A 81 -3.33 9.02 -2.68
C GLU A 81 -2.79 7.70 -2.13
N ALA A 82 -3.25 7.27 -0.95
CA ALA A 82 -2.84 6.00 -0.35
C ALA A 82 -3.16 4.81 -1.27
N HIS A 83 -4.35 4.78 -1.88
CA HIS A 83 -4.73 3.74 -2.83
C HIS A 83 -3.85 3.75 -4.08
N SER A 84 -3.50 4.93 -4.60
CA SER A 84 -2.59 5.10 -5.74
C SER A 84 -1.18 4.58 -5.42
N GLN A 85 -0.65 4.90 -4.25
CA GLN A 85 0.66 4.42 -3.79
C GLN A 85 0.68 2.89 -3.66
N VAL A 86 -0.35 2.29 -3.07
CA VAL A 86 -0.50 0.83 -3.00
C VAL A 86 -0.57 0.23 -4.40
N HIS A 87 -1.39 0.80 -5.28
CA HIS A 87 -1.53 0.32 -6.65
C HIS A 87 -0.21 0.40 -7.44
N ALA A 88 0.59 1.45 -7.26
CA ALA A 88 1.92 1.58 -7.85
C ALA A 88 2.90 0.53 -7.29
N LEU A 89 2.91 0.33 -5.97
CA LEU A 89 3.71 -0.70 -5.30
C LEU A 89 3.35 -2.09 -5.80
N LEU A 90 2.06 -2.41 -5.94
CA LEU A 90 1.63 -3.70 -6.43
C LEU A 90 2.06 -3.92 -7.89
N LYS A 91 2.07 -2.87 -8.72
CA LYS A 91 2.52 -3.00 -10.12
C LYS A 91 4.02 -3.22 -10.26
N SER A 92 4.85 -2.63 -9.39
CA SER A 92 6.29 -2.92 -9.38
C SER A 92 6.57 -4.30 -8.80
N GLU A 93 5.81 -4.67 -7.77
CA GLU A 93 6.05 -5.85 -6.96
C GLU A 93 5.08 -7.00 -7.21
N TYR A 94 4.20 -7.09 -8.21
CA TYR A 94 3.41 -8.32 -8.53
C TYR A 94 3.34 -8.59 -10.05
N SER A 95 3.14 -9.85 -10.46
CA SER A 95 3.04 -10.20 -11.89
C SER A 95 1.63 -9.85 -12.38
N VAL A 96 1.39 -9.92 -13.67
CA VAL A 96 0.05 -9.65 -14.19
C VAL A 96 -0.95 -10.67 -13.65
N GLU A 97 -0.55 -11.93 -13.50
CA GLU A 97 -1.35 -13.02 -12.93
C GLU A 97 -1.64 -12.80 -11.44
N ASP A 98 -0.62 -12.45 -10.66
CA ASP A 98 -0.75 -12.13 -9.23
C ASP A 98 -1.71 -10.96 -9.02
N LEU A 99 -1.62 -9.92 -9.87
CA LEU A 99 -2.50 -8.74 -9.80
C LEU A 99 -3.96 -9.10 -10.07
N GLN A 100 -4.25 -10.10 -10.91
CA GLN A 100 -5.61 -10.61 -11.10
C GLN A 100 -6.16 -11.27 -9.82
N ILE A 101 -5.31 -11.98 -9.08
CA ILE A 101 -5.68 -12.59 -7.79
C ILE A 101 -5.96 -11.51 -6.75
N ILE A 102 -5.07 -10.51 -6.66
CA ILE A 102 -5.21 -9.40 -5.70
C ILE A 102 -6.46 -8.56 -5.99
N ASN A 103 -6.82 -8.40 -7.27
CA ASN A 103 -8.04 -7.74 -7.73
C ASN A 103 -8.27 -6.35 -7.10
N LEU A 104 -7.21 -5.53 -7.07
CA LEU A 104 -7.30 -4.16 -6.57
C LEU A 104 -8.09 -3.30 -7.57
N LYS A 105 -9.16 -2.64 -7.10
CA LYS A 105 -9.95 -1.72 -7.92
C LYS A 105 -9.10 -0.58 -8.47
N SER A 106 -9.49 -0.05 -9.63
CA SER A 106 -8.79 1.10 -10.19
C SER A 106 -8.97 2.35 -9.30
N VAL A 107 -8.02 3.27 -9.37
CA VAL A 107 -8.11 4.57 -8.68
C VAL A 107 -9.38 5.33 -9.11
N GLN A 108 -9.74 5.22 -10.39
CA GLN A 108 -10.95 5.82 -10.97
C GLN A 108 -12.23 5.26 -10.32
N ASP A 109 -12.34 3.93 -10.19
CA ASP A 109 -13.52 3.31 -9.56
C ASP A 109 -13.68 3.73 -8.10
N LEU A 110 -12.57 3.81 -7.37
CA LEU A 110 -12.58 4.31 -6.00
C LEU A 110 -12.98 5.78 -5.94
N GLN A 111 -12.47 6.60 -6.86
CA GLN A 111 -12.82 8.02 -6.95
C GLN A 111 -14.33 8.20 -7.20
N THR A 112 -14.89 7.53 -8.21
CA THR A 112 -16.33 7.57 -8.50
C THR A 112 -17.15 7.15 -7.29
N ARG A 113 -16.69 6.11 -6.57
CA ARG A 113 -17.37 5.66 -5.36
C ARG A 113 -17.32 6.69 -4.24
N LEU A 114 -16.18 7.33 -3.99
CA LEU A 114 -16.06 8.39 -2.99
C LEU A 114 -16.90 9.63 -3.36
N ASP A 115 -17.01 9.95 -4.65
CA ASP A 115 -17.84 11.06 -5.15
C ASP A 115 -19.33 10.83 -4.89
N SER A 116 -19.79 9.58 -4.90
CA SER A 116 -21.18 9.23 -4.59
C SER A 116 -21.58 9.43 -3.12
N LEU A 117 -20.63 9.67 -2.21
CA LEU A 117 -20.89 9.76 -0.77
C LEU A 117 -21.26 11.18 -0.29
N LEU A 118 -21.03 12.20 -1.12
CA LEU A 118 -21.37 13.58 -0.78
C LEU A 118 -22.86 13.87 -0.99
#